data_AF-A0ABD5NQF6-F1
#
_entry.id   AF-A0ABD5NQF6-F1
#
_cell.length_a   1.000
_cell.length_b   1.000
_cell.length_c   1.000
_cell.angle_alpha   90.00
_cell.angle_beta   90.00
_cell.angle_gamma   90.00
#
_symmetry.space_group_name_H-M   'P 1'
#
loop_
_entity.id
_entity.type
_entity.pdbx_description
1 polymer ?
#
loop_
_entity_poly.entity_id
_entity_poly.type
_entity_poly.pdbx_seq_one_letter_code
_entity_poly.pdbx_strand_id
1 'polypeptide(L)'
;MAKESNRTTGISDYLKGLSQNAGSPTYRSHKVALKAYERWCSREGLAPEHPKHADIAAFLESRLVDCDNSLETAQGHLCSLSNYSAIDARADPRLTKVRIATHLNPSLSSPVRRLRHRVLGPFCADHSPNGSPAWAVDQLLSHLRRHQYGTRTHAIAATIADTRGGLHQVRSLDVGSLDTGNESVELPVSGDYFVADTIHPSWKVNLSTTTSDVLATYLSYERTNASVGETSPLFTTNHGRVSTSTIRRSIRAESKKALSYEDFRFESVGCSSKGIDSEEEQIVYPSDIRWAAIKREVQE
;
A
#
# COMPACT_ATOMS: atom_id res chain seq x y z
N MET A 1 -26.08 -16.52 7.19
CA MET A 1 -25.71 -15.94 5.88
C MET A 1 -26.24 -14.51 5.83
N ALA A 2 -25.39 -13.53 6.19
CA ALA A 2 -25.75 -12.13 6.05
C ALA A 2 -25.75 -11.79 4.55
N LYS A 3 -26.86 -11.22 4.05
CA LYS A 3 -26.89 -10.61 2.72
C LYS A 3 -25.84 -9.50 2.73
N GLU A 4 -24.75 -9.71 2.02
CA GLU A 4 -23.78 -8.66 1.72
C GLU A 4 -24.50 -7.68 0.78
N SER A 5 -25.23 -6.72 1.36
CA SER A 5 -25.92 -5.72 0.58
C SER A 5 -24.83 -4.91 -0.10
N ASN A 6 -24.74 -5.06 -1.42
CA ASN A 6 -23.89 -4.32 -2.32
C ASN A 6 -24.35 -2.85 -2.31
N ARG A 7 -24.18 -2.17 -1.16
CA ARG A 7 -24.50 -0.74 -1.01
C ARG A 7 -23.40 0.01 -1.72
N THR A 8 -23.65 0.23 -3.00
CA THR A 8 -23.14 1.35 -3.78
C THR A 8 -23.10 2.58 -2.89
N THR A 9 -21.92 3.01 -2.47
CA THR A 9 -21.81 4.20 -1.61
C THR A 9 -21.73 5.40 -2.53
N GLY A 10 -22.88 5.96 -2.90
CA GLY A 10 -22.91 7.18 -3.68
C GLY A 10 -22.23 8.35 -2.94
N ILE A 11 -21.85 9.41 -3.65
CA ILE A 11 -21.20 10.61 -3.09
C ILE A 11 -21.98 11.15 -1.87
N SER A 12 -23.31 11.13 -1.93
CA SER A 12 -24.17 11.58 -0.83
C SER A 12 -24.00 10.74 0.44
N ASP A 13 -23.99 9.41 0.31
CA ASP A 13 -23.84 8.49 1.45
C ASP A 13 -22.44 8.60 2.05
N TYR A 14 -21.42 8.71 1.19
CA TYR A 14 -20.06 8.98 1.61
C TYR A 14 -19.96 10.28 2.44
N LEU A 15 -20.50 11.38 1.93
CA LEU A 15 -20.47 12.68 2.62
C LEU A 15 -21.28 12.67 3.92
N LYS A 16 -22.38 11.91 3.96
CA LYS A 16 -23.17 11.71 5.18
C LYS A 16 -22.35 10.99 6.25
N GLY A 17 -21.71 9.87 5.92
CA GLY A 17 -20.80 9.17 6.82
C GLY A 17 -19.62 10.03 7.27
N LEU A 18 -19.06 10.84 6.35
CA LEU A 18 -17.99 11.78 6.64
C LEU A 18 -18.40 12.85 7.65
N SER A 19 -19.60 13.42 7.50
CA SER A 19 -20.10 14.49 8.38
C SER A 19 -20.29 14.07 9.84
N GLN A 20 -20.48 12.78 10.10
CA GLN A 20 -20.74 12.25 11.44
C GLN A 20 -19.47 11.98 12.24
N ASN A 21 -18.34 11.78 11.56
CA ASN A 21 -17.14 11.23 12.18
C ASN A 21 -15.87 12.06 11.91
N ALA A 22 -15.87 12.96 10.93
CA ALA A 22 -14.72 13.80 10.61
C ALA A 22 -14.87 15.22 11.16
N GLY A 23 -13.73 15.88 11.40
CA GLY A 23 -13.69 17.31 11.68
C GLY A 23 -14.28 18.13 10.53
N SER A 24 -14.92 19.25 10.87
CA SER A 24 -15.55 20.18 9.92
C SER A 24 -14.64 20.59 8.73
N PRO A 25 -13.33 20.85 8.92
CA PRO A 25 -12.44 21.15 7.79
C PRO A 25 -12.30 20.00 6.79
N THR A 26 -12.15 18.76 7.27
CA THR A 26 -12.04 17.56 6.44
C THR A 26 -13.33 17.32 5.64
N TYR A 27 -14.48 17.40 6.32
CA TYR A 27 -15.78 17.29 5.65
C TYR A 27 -15.95 18.35 4.55
N ARG A 28 -15.64 19.61 4.84
CA ARG A 28 -15.73 20.71 3.86
C ARG A 28 -14.83 20.48 2.65
N SER A 29 -13.57 20.06 2.87
CA SER A 29 -12.61 19.78 1.79
C SER A 29 -13.14 18.70 0.84
N HIS A 30 -13.58 17.57 1.40
CA HIS A 30 -14.13 16.47 0.59
C HIS A 30 -15.42 16.86 -0.12
N LYS A 31 -16.33 17.56 0.55
CA LYS A 31 -17.58 18.05 -0.06
C LYS A 31 -17.30 18.95 -1.26
N VAL A 32 -16.35 19.87 -1.14
CA VAL A 32 -15.95 20.76 -2.24
C VAL A 32 -15.39 19.95 -3.41
N ALA A 33 -14.45 19.04 -3.16
CA ALA A 33 -13.84 18.21 -4.20
C ALA A 33 -14.86 17.33 -4.92
N LEU A 34 -15.73 16.63 -4.18
CA LEU A 34 -16.69 15.69 -4.74
C LEU A 34 -17.82 16.40 -5.50
N LYS A 35 -18.30 17.55 -5.02
CA LYS A 35 -19.27 18.36 -5.76
C LYS A 35 -18.68 19.00 -7.01
N ALA A 36 -17.39 19.33 -7.00
CA ALA A 36 -16.69 19.76 -8.21
C ALA A 36 -16.60 18.63 -9.24
N TYR A 37 -16.27 17.41 -8.79
CA TYR A 37 -16.20 16.23 -9.64
C TYR A 37 -17.57 15.85 -10.22
N GLU A 38 -18.62 15.79 -9.41
CA GLU A 38 -20.00 15.49 -9.84
C GLU A 38 -20.49 16.44 -10.96
N ARG A 39 -20.20 17.74 -10.84
CA ARG A 39 -20.51 18.73 -11.88
C ARG A 39 -19.69 18.55 -13.14
N TRP A 40 -18.43 18.11 -13.02
CA TRP A 40 -17.59 17.82 -14.17
C TRP A 40 -18.11 16.58 -14.90
N CYS A 41 -18.38 15.47 -14.19
CA CYS A 41 -18.99 14.27 -14.75
C CYS A 41 -20.29 14.59 -15.52
N SER A 42 -21.15 15.45 -14.95
CA SER A 42 -22.40 15.87 -15.61
C SER A 42 -22.17 16.59 -16.95
N ARG A 43 -21.07 17.33 -17.11
CA ARG A 43 -20.73 17.99 -18.38
C ARG A 43 -20.14 17.01 -19.40
N GLU A 44 -19.36 16.06 -18.92
CA GLU A 44 -18.72 15.03 -19.76
C GLU A 44 -19.65 13.85 -20.10
N GLY A 45 -20.88 13.84 -19.57
CA GLY A 45 -21.82 12.73 -19.75
C GLY A 45 -21.41 11.45 -19.00
N LEU A 46 -20.65 11.59 -17.92
CA LEU A 46 -20.17 10.50 -17.07
C LEU A 46 -21.04 10.33 -15.83
N ALA A 47 -21.17 9.10 -15.35
CA ALA A 47 -21.75 8.80 -14.05
C ALA A 47 -20.72 9.08 -12.94
N PRO A 48 -21.02 9.92 -11.94
CA PRO A 48 -20.09 10.18 -10.83
C PRO A 48 -20.00 9.02 -9.82
N GLU A 49 -20.92 8.06 -9.89
CA GLU A 49 -20.86 6.80 -9.14
C GLU A 49 -19.79 5.88 -9.74
N HIS A 50 -19.06 5.15 -8.90
CA HIS A 50 -17.96 4.26 -9.32
C HIS A 50 -16.88 4.94 -10.16
N PRO A 51 -16.25 6.00 -9.64
CA PRO A 51 -15.30 6.78 -10.43
C PRO A 51 -14.11 5.92 -10.84
N LYS A 52 -13.87 5.81 -12.14
CA LYS A 52 -12.67 5.14 -12.64
C LYS A 52 -11.46 6.03 -12.40
N HIS A 53 -10.30 5.42 -12.22
CA HIS A 53 -9.05 6.17 -11.99
C HIS A 53 -8.74 7.14 -13.14
N ALA A 54 -9.00 6.74 -14.39
CA ALA A 54 -8.83 7.59 -15.57
C ALA A 54 -9.76 8.81 -15.58
N ASP A 55 -11.02 8.65 -15.16
CA ASP A 55 -11.99 9.75 -15.09
C ASP A 55 -11.58 10.78 -14.02
N ILE A 56 -11.08 10.31 -12.88
CA ILE A 56 -10.53 11.20 -11.83
C ILE A 56 -9.29 11.94 -12.36
N ALA A 57 -8.40 11.25 -13.08
CA ALA A 57 -7.21 11.88 -13.66
C ALA A 57 -7.59 12.98 -14.67
N ALA A 58 -8.53 12.70 -15.59
CA ALA A 58 -9.04 13.67 -16.55
C ALA A 58 -9.69 14.89 -15.87
N PHE A 59 -10.46 14.68 -14.80
CA PHE A 59 -10.97 15.78 -13.97
C PHE A 59 -9.84 16.64 -13.39
N LEU A 60 -8.80 16.04 -12.82
CA LEU A 60 -7.67 16.77 -12.23
C LEU A 60 -6.90 17.57 -13.27
N GLU A 61 -6.74 17.01 -14.47
CA GLU A 61 -6.15 17.68 -15.62
C GLU A 61 -6.97 18.91 -16.05
N SER A 62 -8.28 18.74 -16.22
CA SER A 62 -9.19 19.84 -16.57
C SER A 62 -9.16 20.95 -15.51
N ARG A 63 -9.01 20.60 -14.22
CA ARG A 63 -8.87 21.59 -13.15
C ARG A 63 -7.56 22.37 -13.21
N LEU A 64 -6.47 21.72 -13.61
CA LEU A 64 -5.15 22.35 -13.71
C LEU A 64 -4.96 23.16 -14.99
N VAL A 65 -5.66 22.81 -16.08
CA VAL A 65 -5.51 23.44 -17.39
C VAL A 65 -6.60 24.48 -17.63
N ASP A 66 -7.88 24.10 -17.44
CA ASP A 66 -9.00 24.95 -17.87
C ASP A 66 -9.46 25.91 -16.77
N CYS A 67 -9.29 25.51 -15.50
CA CYS A 67 -9.75 26.31 -14.35
C CYS A 67 -8.63 27.11 -13.68
N ASP A 68 -7.38 27.00 -14.15
CA ASP A 68 -6.19 27.60 -13.54
C ASP A 68 -6.08 27.36 -12.02
N ASN A 69 -6.50 26.18 -11.55
CA ASN A 69 -6.41 25.86 -10.13
C ASN A 69 -4.95 25.72 -9.72
N SER A 70 -4.64 26.14 -8.49
CA SER A 70 -3.34 25.86 -7.89
C SER A 70 -3.06 24.36 -7.77
N LEU A 71 -1.77 24.01 -7.79
CA LEU A 71 -1.32 22.63 -7.62
C LEU A 71 -1.78 22.04 -6.28
N GLU A 72 -1.83 22.86 -5.25
CA GLU A 72 -2.28 22.52 -3.90
C GLU A 72 -3.77 22.18 -3.88
N THR A 73 -4.59 22.91 -4.64
CA THR A 73 -6.03 22.65 -4.78
C THR A 73 -6.26 21.32 -5.49
N ALA A 74 -5.57 21.07 -6.60
CA ALA A 74 -5.65 19.80 -7.33
C ALA A 74 -5.17 18.62 -6.47
N GLN A 75 -4.12 18.81 -5.68
CA GLN A 75 -3.67 17.80 -4.72
C GLN A 75 -4.71 17.51 -3.63
N GLY A 76 -5.40 18.55 -3.13
CA GLY A 76 -6.52 18.38 -2.19
C GLY A 76 -7.70 17.61 -2.79
N HIS A 77 -8.04 17.90 -4.05
CA HIS A 77 -9.04 17.13 -4.79
C HIS A 77 -8.63 15.67 -4.96
N LEU A 78 -7.38 15.41 -5.37
CA LEU A 78 -6.84 14.07 -5.53
C LEU A 78 -6.94 13.27 -4.22
N CYS A 79 -6.57 13.85 -3.08
CA CYS A 79 -6.72 13.20 -1.77
C CYS A 79 -8.18 12.83 -1.46
N SER A 80 -9.11 13.75 -1.74
CA SER A 80 -10.54 13.55 -1.44
C SER A 80 -11.15 12.47 -2.34
N LEU A 81 -10.84 12.52 -3.63
CA LEU A 81 -11.35 11.58 -4.63
C LEU A 81 -10.71 10.19 -4.49
N SER A 82 -9.42 10.10 -4.14
CA SER A 82 -8.80 8.79 -3.85
C SER A 82 -9.44 8.12 -2.64
N ASN A 83 -9.80 8.88 -1.60
CA ASN A 83 -10.47 8.34 -0.42
C ASN A 83 -11.89 7.84 -0.74
N TYR A 84 -12.65 8.61 -1.53
CA TYR A 84 -13.98 8.20 -1.98
C TYR A 84 -13.93 6.96 -2.89
N SER A 85 -13.08 6.98 -3.92
CA SER A 85 -12.89 5.87 -4.85
C SER A 85 -12.41 4.59 -4.15
N ALA A 86 -11.54 4.73 -3.14
CA ALA A 86 -11.07 3.59 -2.35
C ALA A 86 -12.16 2.95 -1.48
N ILE A 87 -13.13 3.73 -0.97
CA ILE A 87 -14.30 3.16 -0.28
C ILE A 87 -15.14 2.36 -1.24
N ASP A 88 -15.48 2.96 -2.38
CA ASP A 88 -16.34 2.35 -3.38
C ASP A 88 -15.73 1.04 -3.91
N ALA A 89 -14.42 1.06 -4.20
CA ALA A 89 -13.68 -0.10 -4.68
C ALA A 89 -13.22 -1.06 -3.57
N ARG A 90 -13.48 -0.75 -2.29
CA ARG A 90 -12.90 -1.45 -1.12
C ARG A 90 -11.39 -1.70 -1.29
N ALA A 91 -10.61 -0.63 -1.39
CA ALA A 91 -9.17 -0.67 -1.67
C ALA A 91 -8.36 0.25 -0.73
N ASP A 92 -7.02 0.15 -0.77
CA ASP A 92 -6.12 1.08 -0.07
C ASP A 92 -6.17 2.47 -0.73
N PRO A 93 -6.60 3.54 -0.01
CA PRO A 93 -6.59 4.90 -0.55
C PRO A 93 -5.23 5.39 -1.05
N ARG A 94 -4.12 4.88 -0.48
CA ARG A 94 -2.76 5.20 -0.95
C ARG A 94 -2.52 4.61 -2.33
N LEU A 95 -2.87 3.35 -2.55
CA LEU A 95 -2.73 2.71 -3.85
C LEU A 95 -3.68 3.31 -4.87
N THR A 96 -4.93 3.57 -4.50
CA THR A 96 -5.89 4.28 -5.36
C THR A 96 -5.32 5.61 -5.82
N LYS A 97 -4.67 6.37 -4.94
CA LYS A 97 -4.01 7.63 -5.30
C LYS A 97 -2.87 7.44 -6.30
N VAL A 98 -2.03 6.42 -6.11
CA VAL A 98 -0.95 6.06 -7.04
C VAL A 98 -1.52 5.69 -8.40
N ARG A 99 -2.55 4.83 -8.45
CA ARG A 99 -3.24 4.41 -9.67
C ARG A 99 -3.91 5.57 -10.41
N ILE A 100 -4.56 6.49 -9.71
CA ILE A 100 -5.07 7.71 -10.35
C ILE A 100 -3.91 8.51 -10.97
N ALA A 101 -2.79 8.64 -10.24
CA ALA A 101 -1.65 9.39 -10.73
C ALA A 101 -0.99 8.74 -11.96
N THR A 102 -1.04 7.40 -12.13
CA THR A 102 -0.50 6.73 -13.34
C THR A 102 -1.26 7.13 -14.61
N HIS A 103 -2.53 7.51 -14.50
CA HIS A 103 -3.34 7.99 -15.63
C HIS A 103 -3.15 9.47 -15.97
N LEU A 104 -2.46 10.27 -15.12
CA LEU A 104 -2.19 11.67 -15.44
C LEU A 104 -1.23 11.80 -16.63
N ASN A 105 -1.61 12.60 -17.64
CA ASN A 105 -0.86 12.91 -18.83
C ASN A 105 0.16 14.04 -18.58
N PRO A 106 1.46 13.74 -18.38
CA PRO A 106 2.45 14.76 -18.04
C PRO A 106 2.76 15.73 -19.19
N SER A 107 2.35 15.42 -20.42
CA SER A 107 2.57 16.26 -21.60
C SER A 107 1.57 17.40 -21.72
N LEU A 108 0.46 17.34 -20.97
CA LEU A 108 -0.62 18.32 -21.06
C LEU A 108 -0.21 19.69 -20.51
N SER A 109 0.43 19.74 -19.35
CA SER A 109 0.92 20.98 -18.74
C SER A 109 1.97 20.77 -17.65
N SER A 110 2.74 21.82 -17.35
CA SER A 110 3.75 21.79 -16.27
C SER A 110 3.13 21.51 -14.88
N PRO A 111 1.97 22.10 -14.50
CA PRO A 111 1.28 21.72 -13.26
C PRO A 111 0.88 20.24 -13.19
N VAL A 112 0.37 19.65 -14.27
CA VAL A 112 0.00 18.21 -14.30
C VAL A 112 1.21 17.33 -14.09
N ARG A 113 2.32 17.62 -14.79
CA ARG A 113 3.60 16.92 -14.60
C ARG A 113 4.09 17.01 -13.14
N ARG A 114 3.98 18.18 -12.50
CA ARG A 114 4.34 18.36 -11.09
C ARG A 114 3.43 17.57 -10.15
N LEU A 115 2.11 17.54 -10.39
CA LEU A 115 1.18 16.74 -9.58
C LEU A 115 1.51 15.25 -9.67
N ARG A 116 1.71 14.75 -10.89
CA ARG A 116 2.15 13.36 -11.14
C ARG A 116 3.45 13.06 -10.41
N HIS A 117 4.46 13.93 -10.54
CA HIS A 117 5.76 13.74 -9.88
C HIS A 117 5.65 13.78 -8.34
N ARG A 118 4.80 14.63 -7.75
CA ARG A 118 4.57 14.64 -6.29
C ARG A 118 4.06 13.29 -5.75
N VAL A 119 3.32 12.53 -6.56
CA VAL A 119 2.73 11.23 -6.15
C VAL A 119 3.62 10.06 -6.55
N LEU A 120 4.09 10.03 -7.80
CA LEU A 120 4.85 8.90 -8.36
C LEU A 120 6.35 9.05 -8.20
N GLY A 121 6.88 10.26 -8.00
CA GLY A 121 8.30 10.55 -7.85
C GLY A 121 9.01 9.63 -6.85
N PRO A 122 8.45 9.38 -5.64
CA PRO A 122 9.02 8.44 -4.69
C PRO A 122 9.19 7.01 -5.25
N PHE A 123 8.35 6.57 -6.19
CA PHE A 123 8.37 5.23 -6.77
C PHE A 123 9.13 5.17 -8.11
N CYS A 124 9.34 6.31 -8.77
CA CYS A 124 10.19 6.40 -9.96
C CYS A 124 11.69 6.48 -9.63
N ALA A 125 12.05 6.81 -8.39
CA ALA A 125 13.45 6.86 -7.95
C ALA A 125 14.11 5.47 -7.99
N ASP A 126 15.44 5.43 -8.19
CA ASP A 126 16.21 4.17 -8.19
C ASP A 126 16.28 3.53 -6.80
N HIS A 127 16.18 4.36 -5.76
CA HIS A 127 16.28 3.98 -4.36
C HIS A 127 14.98 4.32 -3.63
N SER A 128 14.70 3.55 -2.59
CA SER A 128 13.64 3.84 -1.64
C SER A 128 13.94 5.11 -0.84
N PRO A 129 12.97 5.65 -0.09
CA PRO A 129 13.22 6.76 0.84
C PRO A 129 14.28 6.47 1.92
N ASN A 130 14.60 5.19 2.17
CA ASN A 130 15.67 4.79 3.09
C ASN A 130 17.00 4.48 2.37
N GLY A 131 17.09 4.73 1.06
CA GLY A 131 18.29 4.50 0.26
C GLY A 131 18.44 3.07 -0.29
N SER A 132 17.50 2.15 -0.05
CA SER A 132 17.61 0.77 -0.55
C SER A 132 17.19 0.67 -2.02
N PRO A 133 18.00 0.07 -2.91
CA PRO A 133 17.58 -0.17 -4.29
C PRO A 133 16.58 -1.32 -4.38
N ALA A 134 15.79 -1.39 -5.46
CA ALA A 134 14.77 -2.42 -5.65
C ALA A 134 15.35 -3.85 -5.67
N TRP A 135 16.52 -4.03 -6.29
CA TRP A 135 17.17 -5.33 -6.35
C TRP A 135 17.57 -5.86 -4.96
N ALA A 136 17.90 -4.98 -3.99
CA ALA A 136 18.24 -5.41 -2.63
C ALA A 136 17.02 -5.99 -1.91
N VAL A 137 15.84 -5.43 -2.17
CA VAL A 137 14.56 -6.00 -1.71
C VAL A 137 14.33 -7.38 -2.31
N ASP A 138 14.55 -7.54 -3.61
CA ASP A 138 14.38 -8.84 -4.28
C ASP A 138 15.38 -9.89 -3.77
N GLN A 139 16.61 -9.48 -3.45
CA GLN A 139 17.60 -10.34 -2.81
C GLN A 139 17.16 -10.77 -1.41
N LEU A 140 16.67 -9.84 -0.57
CA LEU A 140 16.11 -10.19 0.74
C LEU A 140 14.96 -11.20 0.60
N LEU A 141 13.99 -10.94 -0.27
CA LEU A 141 12.85 -11.84 -0.44
C LEU A 141 13.28 -13.22 -0.95
N SER A 142 14.27 -13.27 -1.85
CA SER A 142 14.86 -14.51 -2.35
C SER A 142 15.63 -15.28 -1.26
N HIS A 143 16.37 -14.59 -0.40
CA HIS A 143 17.04 -15.17 0.77
C HIS A 143 16.01 -15.75 1.75
N LEU A 144 14.97 -14.99 2.08
CA LEU A 144 13.92 -15.43 2.99
C LEU A 144 13.21 -16.68 2.46
N ARG A 145 12.94 -16.73 1.15
CA ARG A 145 12.36 -17.92 0.50
C ARG A 145 13.26 -19.15 0.59
N ARG A 146 14.58 -18.99 0.41
CA ARG A 146 15.54 -20.10 0.40
C ARG A 146 15.91 -20.60 1.79
N HIS A 147 16.12 -19.69 2.73
CA HIS A 147 16.79 -19.99 4.00
C HIS A 147 15.92 -19.76 5.23
N GLN A 148 14.82 -19.02 5.11
CA GLN A 148 13.93 -18.66 6.22
C GLN A 148 12.47 -18.98 5.88
N TYR A 149 12.25 -20.04 5.07
CA TYR A 149 10.91 -20.41 4.61
C TYR A 149 9.96 -20.67 5.78
N GLY A 150 8.73 -20.17 5.69
CA GLY A 150 7.73 -20.33 6.76
C GLY A 150 8.04 -19.63 8.09
N THR A 151 9.18 -18.97 8.25
CA THR A 151 9.47 -18.21 9.48
C THR A 151 8.58 -16.98 9.59
N ARG A 152 8.42 -16.44 10.82
CA ARG A 152 7.71 -15.17 11.04
C ARG A 152 8.24 -14.03 10.17
N THR A 153 9.56 -13.92 10.02
CA THR A 153 10.17 -12.84 9.22
C THR A 153 9.80 -12.95 7.75
N HIS A 154 9.85 -14.17 7.20
CA HIS A 154 9.45 -14.42 5.82
C HIS A 154 7.97 -14.19 5.60
N ALA A 155 7.11 -14.71 6.47
CA ALA A 155 5.66 -14.52 6.37
C ALA A 155 5.26 -13.03 6.40
N ILE A 156 5.86 -12.23 7.28
CA ILE A 156 5.61 -10.78 7.34
C ILE A 156 6.10 -10.09 6.05
N ALA A 157 7.33 -10.39 5.61
CA ALA A 157 7.90 -9.77 4.41
C ALA A 157 7.09 -10.09 3.15
N ALA A 158 6.69 -11.35 2.97
CA ALA A 158 5.84 -11.81 1.88
C ALA A 158 4.47 -11.12 1.92
N THR A 159 3.85 -11.03 3.11
CA THR A 159 2.55 -10.34 3.27
C THR A 159 2.64 -8.87 2.91
N ILE A 160 3.70 -8.15 3.32
CA ILE A 160 3.91 -6.74 2.92
C ILE A 160 4.07 -6.63 1.40
N ALA A 161 4.86 -7.51 0.78
CA ALA A 161 5.13 -7.48 -0.65
C ALA A 161 3.86 -7.70 -1.48
N ASP A 162 3.04 -8.69 -1.10
CA ASP A 162 1.83 -9.03 -1.85
C ASP A 162 0.71 -8.01 -1.63
N THR A 163 0.46 -7.66 -0.37
CA THR A 163 -0.67 -6.79 -0.05
C THR A 163 -0.39 -5.31 -0.28
N ARG A 164 0.90 -4.95 -0.42
CA ARG A 164 1.41 -3.57 -0.39
C ARG A 164 0.98 -2.81 0.88
N GLY A 165 0.60 -3.53 1.92
CA GLY A 165 0.17 -2.99 3.20
C GLY A 165 1.32 -2.34 3.96
N GLY A 166 1.02 -1.30 4.74
CA GLY A 166 1.97 -0.74 5.69
C GLY A 166 2.31 -1.72 6.81
N LEU A 167 3.51 -1.57 7.40
CA LEU A 167 3.96 -2.38 8.54
C LEU A 167 2.92 -2.45 9.68
N HIS A 168 2.27 -1.33 10.00
CA HIS A 168 1.26 -1.29 11.05
C HIS A 168 0.01 -2.10 10.69
N GLN A 169 -0.45 -2.04 9.44
CA GLN A 169 -1.62 -2.79 8.96
C GLN A 169 -1.36 -4.30 8.94
N VAL A 170 -0.21 -4.71 8.40
CA VAL A 170 0.20 -6.12 8.36
C VAL A 170 0.38 -6.65 9.79
N ARG A 171 0.98 -5.87 10.69
CA ARG A 171 1.13 -6.26 12.10
C ARG A 171 -0.21 -6.42 12.81
N SER A 172 -1.22 -5.62 12.50
CA SER A 172 -2.53 -5.67 13.16
C SER A 172 -3.40 -6.85 12.75
N LEU A 173 -3.01 -7.61 11.71
CA LEU A 173 -3.77 -8.78 11.26
C LEU A 173 -3.96 -9.81 12.36
N ASP A 174 -5.16 -10.38 12.40
CA ASP A 174 -5.51 -11.53 13.22
C ASP A 174 -5.61 -12.79 12.34
N VAL A 175 -5.56 -13.97 12.95
CA VAL A 175 -5.72 -15.24 12.22
C VAL A 175 -7.04 -15.28 11.47
N GLY A 176 -8.11 -14.74 12.07
CA GLY A 176 -9.42 -14.64 11.43
C GLY A 176 -9.48 -13.71 10.21
N SER A 177 -8.47 -12.85 10.02
CA SER A 177 -8.35 -12.01 8.82
C SER A 177 -7.85 -12.80 7.60
N LEU A 178 -7.29 -13.99 7.79
CA LEU A 178 -6.75 -14.82 6.73
C LEU A 178 -7.79 -15.84 6.26
N ASP A 179 -8.07 -15.82 4.96
CA ASP A 179 -8.92 -16.79 4.27
C ASP A 179 -8.02 -17.64 3.36
N THR A 180 -7.50 -18.73 3.93
CA THR A 180 -6.58 -19.65 3.24
C THR A 180 -7.25 -20.38 2.08
N GLY A 181 -8.58 -20.57 2.13
CA GLY A 181 -9.33 -21.25 1.07
C GLY A 181 -9.45 -20.40 -0.20
N ASN A 182 -9.57 -19.08 -0.04
CA ASN A 182 -9.64 -18.13 -1.15
C ASN A 182 -8.33 -17.36 -1.38
N GLU A 183 -7.20 -17.81 -0.81
CA GLU A 183 -5.89 -17.15 -0.91
C GLU A 183 -5.96 -15.64 -0.70
N SER A 184 -6.54 -15.20 0.41
CA SER A 184 -6.83 -13.78 0.60
C SER A 184 -6.74 -13.35 2.06
N VAL A 185 -6.54 -12.05 2.27
CA VAL A 185 -6.46 -11.45 3.59
C VAL A 185 -7.27 -10.17 3.67
N GLU A 186 -7.99 -9.98 4.77
CA GLU A 186 -8.64 -8.72 5.09
C GLU A 186 -7.66 -7.78 5.79
N LEU A 187 -7.22 -6.74 5.07
CA LEU A 187 -6.39 -5.70 5.63
C LEU A 187 -7.24 -4.60 6.25
N PRO A 188 -6.93 -4.17 7.49
CA PRO A 188 -7.57 -2.99 8.05
C PRO A 188 -7.10 -1.74 7.30
N VAL A 189 -8.01 -0.78 7.17
CA VAL A 189 -7.64 0.55 6.70
C VAL A 189 -6.63 1.16 7.67
N SER A 190 -5.56 1.75 7.14
CA SER A 190 -4.61 2.49 7.95
C SER A 190 -5.33 3.63 8.68
N GLY A 191 -5.14 3.75 9.99
CA GLY A 191 -5.79 4.79 10.82
C GLY A 191 -5.47 6.24 10.42
N ASP A 192 -4.51 6.45 9.52
CA ASP A 192 -4.27 7.74 8.87
C ASP A 192 -5.43 8.16 7.92
N TYR A 193 -6.32 7.22 7.58
CA TYR A 193 -7.46 7.43 6.70
C TYR A 193 -8.75 7.38 7.46
N PHE A 194 -9.59 8.37 7.20
CA PHE A 194 -10.94 8.47 7.73
C PHE A 194 -11.81 7.22 7.48
N VAL A 195 -11.54 6.48 6.41
CA VAL A 195 -12.27 5.24 6.07
C VAL A 195 -12.18 4.19 7.20
N ALA A 196 -11.11 4.24 8.00
CA ALA A 196 -10.82 3.24 9.03
C ALA A 196 -11.91 3.12 10.10
N ASP A 197 -12.55 4.23 10.46
CA ASP A 197 -13.47 4.25 11.62
C ASP A 197 -14.96 4.26 11.24
N THR A 198 -15.31 4.24 9.94
CA THR A 198 -16.63 4.78 9.53
C THR A 198 -17.43 3.98 8.52
N ILE A 199 -16.87 3.62 7.36
CA ILE A 199 -17.64 3.01 6.27
C ILE A 199 -17.18 1.58 5.99
N HIS A 200 -15.89 1.37 5.82
CA HIS A 200 -15.30 0.04 5.61
C HIS A 200 -14.03 -0.08 6.44
N PRO A 201 -14.02 -0.81 7.57
CA PRO A 201 -12.85 -0.90 8.44
C PRO A 201 -11.72 -1.73 7.82
N SER A 202 -12.03 -2.57 6.83
CA SER A 202 -11.09 -3.43 6.14
C SER A 202 -11.41 -3.57 4.64
N TRP A 203 -10.45 -4.08 3.88
CA TRP A 203 -10.64 -4.55 2.52
C TRP A 203 -9.95 -5.89 2.29
N LYS A 204 -10.50 -6.68 1.36
CA LYS A 204 -9.96 -7.99 0.99
C LYS A 204 -8.89 -7.83 -0.09
N VAL A 205 -7.73 -8.44 0.10
CA VAL A 205 -6.64 -8.49 -0.86
C VAL A 205 -6.32 -9.94 -1.18
N ASN A 206 -6.20 -10.25 -2.47
CA ASN A 206 -5.75 -11.56 -2.91
C ASN A 206 -4.24 -11.69 -2.66
N LEU A 207 -3.84 -12.83 -2.14
CA LEU A 207 -2.47 -13.25 -1.94
C LEU A 207 -2.08 -14.15 -3.11
N SER A 208 -0.83 -14.10 -3.52
CA SER A 208 -0.25 -15.14 -4.36
C SER A 208 -0.23 -16.48 -3.61
N THR A 209 -0.35 -17.58 -4.34
CA THR A 209 -0.23 -18.94 -3.80
C THR A 209 1.05 -19.09 -2.96
N THR A 210 2.17 -18.51 -3.41
CA THR A 210 3.42 -18.56 -2.63
C THR A 210 3.30 -17.87 -1.28
N THR A 211 2.68 -16.69 -1.18
CA THR A 211 2.48 -16.03 0.12
C THR A 211 1.52 -16.80 1.00
N SER A 212 0.45 -17.36 0.42
CA SER A 212 -0.51 -18.22 1.12
C SER A 212 0.16 -19.46 1.72
N ASP A 213 1.02 -20.14 0.96
CA ASP A 213 1.78 -21.31 1.43
C ASP A 213 2.74 -20.96 2.56
N VAL A 214 3.42 -19.81 2.45
CA VAL A 214 4.33 -19.31 3.49
C VAL A 214 3.57 -19.03 4.78
N LEU A 215 2.39 -18.39 4.68
CA LEU A 215 1.53 -18.11 5.83
C LEU A 215 0.98 -19.40 6.45
N ALA A 216 0.54 -20.36 5.66
CA ALA A 216 0.08 -21.66 6.13
C ALA A 216 1.20 -22.42 6.87
N THR A 217 2.42 -22.41 6.31
CA THR A 217 3.60 -23.01 6.94
C THR A 217 3.91 -22.32 8.27
N TYR A 218 3.92 -20.99 8.29
CA TYR A 218 4.14 -20.20 9.51
C TYR A 218 3.12 -20.53 10.60
N LEU A 219 1.83 -20.57 10.25
CA LEU A 219 0.75 -20.90 11.18
C LEU A 219 0.89 -22.32 11.75
N SER A 220 1.35 -23.27 10.94
CA SER A 220 1.42 -24.69 11.32
C SER A 220 2.61 -25.01 12.21
N TYR A 221 3.76 -24.35 12.00
CA TYR A 221 5.03 -24.78 12.61
C TYR A 221 5.70 -23.74 13.51
N GLU A 222 5.50 -22.44 13.25
CA GLU A 222 6.30 -21.36 13.84
C GLU A 222 5.49 -20.42 14.74
N ARG A 223 4.18 -20.30 14.51
CA ARG A 223 3.33 -19.40 15.28
C ARG A 223 3.13 -19.91 16.71
N THR A 224 3.59 -19.14 17.70
CA THR A 224 3.21 -19.34 19.09
C THR A 224 1.76 -18.94 19.30
N ASN A 225 0.94 -19.84 19.86
CA ASN A 225 -0.45 -19.56 20.27
C ASN A 225 -0.48 -18.67 21.51
N ALA A 226 -0.15 -17.39 21.34
CA ALA A 226 -0.27 -16.38 22.37
C ALA A 226 -1.56 -15.58 22.15
N SER A 227 -2.68 -16.08 22.68
CA SER A 227 -3.93 -15.33 22.75
C SER A 227 -3.88 -14.33 23.90
N VAL A 228 -4.12 -13.06 23.62
CA VAL A 228 -4.32 -12.04 24.66
C VAL A 228 -5.80 -11.65 24.61
N GLY A 229 -6.58 -12.16 25.57
CA GLY A 229 -8.03 -11.99 25.60
C GLY A 229 -8.72 -12.64 24.40
N GLU A 230 -9.60 -11.89 23.74
CA GLU A 230 -10.37 -12.34 22.57
C GLU A 230 -9.61 -12.21 21.24
N THR A 231 -8.43 -11.59 21.24
CA THR A 231 -7.66 -11.38 20.00
C THR A 231 -6.71 -12.55 19.73
N SER A 232 -6.64 -12.99 18.47
CA SER A 232 -5.72 -14.03 17.99
C SER A 232 -4.79 -13.42 16.93
N PRO A 233 -3.73 -12.71 17.34
CA PRO A 233 -2.79 -12.09 16.42
C PRO A 233 -2.24 -13.09 15.40
N LEU A 234 -2.15 -12.68 14.14
CA LEU A 234 -1.52 -13.48 13.10
C LEU A 234 -0.03 -13.64 13.40
N PHE A 235 0.69 -12.53 13.61
CA PHE A 235 2.12 -12.54 13.89
C PHE A 235 2.43 -12.39 15.38
N THR A 236 2.97 -13.44 16.00
CA THR A 236 3.21 -13.52 17.45
C THR A 236 4.68 -13.71 17.83
N THR A 237 4.97 -13.46 19.10
CA THR A 237 6.15 -13.90 19.86
C THR A 237 5.66 -14.66 21.10
N ASN A 238 6.58 -15.13 21.94
CA ASN A 238 6.23 -15.71 23.25
C ASN A 238 5.53 -14.73 24.20
N HIS A 239 5.47 -13.44 23.86
CA HIS A 239 4.83 -12.37 24.63
C HIS A 239 3.57 -11.80 23.95
N GLY A 240 2.95 -12.52 23.00
CA GLY A 240 1.77 -12.04 22.27
C GLY A 240 2.11 -11.43 20.91
N ARG A 241 1.38 -10.40 20.47
CA ARG A 241 1.57 -9.78 19.15
C ARG A 241 3.00 -9.24 18.99
N VAL A 242 3.64 -9.53 17.86
CA VAL A 242 4.99 -9.01 17.58
C VAL A 242 4.98 -7.47 17.51
N SER A 243 5.99 -6.82 18.10
CA SER A 243 6.12 -5.36 18.05
C SER A 243 6.69 -4.89 16.70
N THR A 244 6.42 -3.64 16.31
CA THR A 244 6.99 -3.07 15.08
C THR A 244 8.52 -2.98 15.13
N SER A 245 9.10 -2.71 16.30
CA SER A 245 10.55 -2.68 16.49
C SER A 245 11.17 -4.07 16.35
N THR A 246 10.51 -5.12 16.84
CA THR A 246 10.92 -6.51 16.62
C THR A 246 10.90 -6.86 15.13
N ILE A 247 9.82 -6.52 14.41
CA ILE A 247 9.73 -6.77 12.96
C ILE A 247 10.88 -6.07 12.21
N ARG A 248 11.09 -4.77 12.46
CA ARG A 248 12.17 -4.00 11.83
C ARG A 248 13.54 -4.61 12.11
N ARG A 249 13.81 -5.05 13.34
CA ARG A 249 15.07 -5.69 13.72
C ARG A 249 15.26 -7.02 13.00
N SER A 250 14.23 -7.86 12.93
CA SER A 250 14.30 -9.16 12.25
C SER A 250 14.54 -9.01 10.74
N ILE A 251 13.82 -8.10 10.07
CA ILE A 251 14.02 -7.83 8.64
C ILE A 251 15.42 -7.25 8.39
N ARG A 252 15.88 -6.30 9.21
CA ARG A 252 17.25 -5.75 9.11
C ARG A 252 18.32 -6.83 9.28
N ALA A 253 18.15 -7.74 10.23
CA ALA A 253 19.11 -8.83 10.46
C ALA A 253 19.19 -9.78 9.26
N GLU A 254 18.05 -10.17 8.69
CA GLU A 254 18.03 -11.02 7.49
C GLU A 254 18.51 -10.29 6.24
N SER A 255 18.28 -8.97 6.14
CA SER A 255 18.80 -8.16 5.04
C SER A 255 20.33 -8.14 5.03
N LYS A 256 20.98 -7.97 6.18
CA LYS A 256 22.45 -8.03 6.28
C LYS A 256 22.99 -9.39 5.81
N LYS A 257 22.34 -10.48 6.22
CA LYS A 257 22.72 -11.84 5.82
C LYS A 257 22.54 -12.04 4.31
N ALA A 258 21.40 -11.63 3.77
CA ALA A 258 21.07 -11.78 2.34
C ALA A 258 22.14 -11.13 1.45
N LEU A 259 22.58 -9.91 1.80
CA LEU A 259 23.58 -9.17 1.03
C LEU A 259 24.96 -9.81 1.15
N SER A 260 25.37 -10.20 2.37
CA SER A 260 26.65 -10.89 2.58
C SER A 260 26.77 -12.24 1.87
N TYR A 261 25.63 -12.89 1.55
CA TYR A 261 25.62 -14.21 0.93
C TYR A 261 25.87 -14.16 -0.59
N GLU A 262 25.53 -13.06 -1.26
CA GLU A 262 25.75 -12.88 -2.70
C GLU A 262 27.18 -12.40 -2.99
N ASP A 263 27.80 -11.61 -2.09
CA ASP A 263 29.23 -11.23 -2.21
C ASP A 263 30.12 -12.48 -2.36
N PHE A 264 29.80 -13.56 -1.64
CA PHE A 264 30.48 -14.85 -1.76
C PHE A 264 30.22 -15.60 -3.08
N ARG A 265 29.09 -15.35 -3.76
CA ARG A 265 28.79 -15.99 -5.05
C ARG A 265 29.48 -15.29 -6.22
N PHE A 266 29.60 -13.97 -6.19
CA PHE A 266 30.23 -13.21 -7.27
C PHE A 266 31.78 -13.28 -7.24
N GLU A 267 32.41 -13.49 -6.09
CA GLU A 267 33.87 -13.76 -6.04
C GLU A 267 34.26 -15.09 -6.71
N SER A 268 33.33 -16.04 -6.84
CA SER A 268 33.59 -17.35 -7.46
C SER A 268 33.50 -17.37 -9.00
N VAL A 269 32.99 -16.29 -9.61
CA VAL A 269 32.87 -16.13 -11.06
C VAL A 269 33.57 -14.82 -11.41
N GLY A 270 34.87 -14.89 -11.73
CA GLY A 270 35.80 -13.77 -11.88
C GLY A 270 35.35 -12.61 -12.77
N CYS A 271 34.45 -11.77 -12.25
CA CYS A 271 33.98 -10.55 -12.87
C CYS A 271 34.37 -9.40 -11.95
N SER A 272 35.38 -8.64 -12.39
CA SER A 272 35.96 -7.52 -11.65
C SER A 272 34.90 -6.47 -11.30
N SER A 273 34.52 -6.40 -10.03
CA SER A 273 33.73 -5.31 -9.48
C SER A 273 34.61 -4.07 -9.35
N LYS A 274 34.42 -3.10 -10.25
CA LYS A 274 34.89 -1.73 -10.03
C LYS A 274 34.18 -1.15 -8.83
N GLY A 275 34.94 -0.43 -8.00
CA GLY A 275 34.62 -0.03 -6.64
C GLY A 275 33.27 0.69 -6.46
N ILE A 276 32.54 0.22 -5.46
CA ILE A 276 31.45 0.94 -4.81
C ILE A 276 32.07 1.52 -3.53
N ASP A 277 32.73 2.68 -3.65
CA ASP A 277 33.43 3.37 -2.55
C ASP A 277 32.48 4.14 -1.60
N SER A 278 31.29 3.61 -1.34
CA SER A 278 30.49 4.04 -0.19
C SER A 278 29.76 2.83 0.39
N GLU A 279 30.33 2.24 1.44
CA GLU A 279 29.71 1.24 2.31
C GLU A 279 28.54 1.84 3.11
N GLU A 280 27.62 2.56 2.46
CA GLU A 280 26.28 2.69 3.02
C GLU A 280 25.65 1.31 2.97
N GLU A 281 25.75 0.60 4.11
CA GLU A 281 25.21 -0.73 4.32
C GLU A 281 23.78 -0.75 3.80
N GLN A 282 23.56 -1.42 2.65
CA GLN A 282 22.31 -1.37 1.86
C GLN A 282 21.18 -2.13 2.55
N ILE A 283 20.83 -1.72 3.76
CA ILE A 283 19.86 -2.37 4.61
C ILE A 283 18.46 -2.14 4.07
N VAL A 284 17.69 -3.22 3.98
CA VAL A 284 16.28 -3.20 3.64
C VAL A 284 15.43 -3.12 4.91
N TYR A 285 14.47 -2.20 4.93
CA TYR A 285 13.44 -2.06 5.96
C TYR A 285 12.05 -2.48 5.42
N PRO A 286 11.06 -2.70 6.30
CA PRO A 286 9.70 -3.05 5.88
C PRO A 286 9.06 -2.06 4.90
N SER A 287 9.37 -0.76 5.03
CA SER A 287 8.88 0.27 4.10
C SER A 287 9.48 0.15 2.70
N ASP A 288 10.68 -0.41 2.58
CA ASP A 288 11.35 -0.60 1.29
C ASP A 288 10.74 -1.78 0.54
N ILE A 289 10.35 -2.85 1.26
CA ILE A 289 9.57 -3.96 0.71
C ILE A 289 8.26 -3.44 0.11
N ARG A 290 7.54 -2.61 0.87
CA ARG A 290 6.31 -1.97 0.38
C ARG A 290 6.58 -1.07 -0.82
N TRP A 291 7.62 -0.24 -0.74
CA TRP A 291 7.99 0.66 -1.83
C TRP A 291 8.28 -0.10 -3.13
N ALA A 292 9.08 -1.18 -3.07
CA ALA A 292 9.39 -1.99 -4.24
C ALA A 292 8.14 -2.65 -4.83
N ALA A 293 7.23 -3.13 -3.97
CA ALA A 293 5.96 -3.70 -4.41
C ALA A 293 5.09 -2.67 -5.16
N ILE A 294 4.99 -1.44 -4.65
CA ILE A 294 4.24 -0.35 -5.31
C ILE A 294 4.96 0.11 -6.58
N LYS A 295 6.30 0.17 -6.57
CA LYS A 295 7.10 0.54 -7.74
C LYS A 295 6.84 -0.40 -8.92
N ARG A 296 6.78 -1.71 -8.69
CA ARG A 296 6.45 -2.69 -9.74
C ARG A 296 5.10 -2.42 -10.39
N GLU A 297 4.08 -2.14 -9.57
CA GLU A 297 2.74 -1.82 -10.06
C GLU A 297 2.68 -0.50 -10.86
N VAL A 298 3.56 0.46 -10.57
CA VAL A 298 3.66 1.71 -11.34
C VAL A 298 4.35 1.50 -12.70
N GLN A 299 5.13 0.42 -12.84
CA GLN A 299 5.89 0.10 -14.05
C GLN A 299 5.16 -0.88 -14.99
N GLU A 300 4.18 -1.63 -14.49
CA GLU A 300 3.25 -2.48 -15.26
C GLU A 300 2.19 -1.65 -16.00
#